data_AF-A0A3B5B297-F1
#
_entry.id   AF-A0A3B5B297-F1
#
_cell.length_a   1.000
_cell.length_b   1.000
_cell.length_c   1.000
_cell.angle_alpha   90.00
_cell.angle_beta   90.00
_cell.angle_gamma   90.00
#
_symmetry.space_group_name_H-M   'P 1'
#
loop_
_entity.id
_entity.type
_entity.pdbx_description
1 polymer ?
#
loop_
_entity_poly.entity_id
_entity_poly.type
_entity_poly.pdbx_seq_one_letter_code
_entity_poly.pdbx_strand_id
1 'polypeptide(L)'
;MDLCRKDATCDYYFSIDSDVMLTNRQTVKLLIEQNRKIIGPLVTRHSKLWSNFWGALSLDGYYARSEDYVDIVQRKRVGVWNIPYMAHVYLVKGSVLRNELKERNYFVLEKLDPDMALCRNAREMGVFMYITNRHDFGRLISTANYNISHYNNDLWQIFENPVDWKEKYIHPNYTRIFTENFLEQPCPDVFWFPVFSEKACDEIVEEMEHYGSWSGGKHEDKRIAGGYETVPTDDIHMKQIGFDKEWLHFIREFISPVTLKVFSGYYTKGYALMNFVVKYTPERQAYLRPHHDSSTFTINIALNNKDSDFQGGGCRFHRYNCSIESPRKGWSFMHPGRLTHLHEGLPTTNGTRYIAVSFIDP
;
A
#
# COMPACT_ATOMS: atom_id res chain seq x y z
N MET A 1 -16.33 -10.46 24.32
CA MET A 1 -16.65 -11.82 24.81
C MET A 1 -17.84 -11.86 25.80
N ASP A 2 -17.85 -11.03 26.85
CA ASP A 2 -18.88 -11.06 27.91
C ASP A 2 -20.33 -10.84 27.44
N LEU A 3 -20.54 -9.99 26.43
CA LEU A 3 -21.86 -9.77 25.84
C LEU A 3 -22.46 -11.08 25.31
N CYS A 4 -21.68 -11.83 24.52
CA CYS A 4 -22.08 -13.14 24.00
C CYS A 4 -22.26 -14.19 25.11
N ARG A 5 -21.49 -14.10 26.20
CA ARG A 5 -21.66 -14.99 27.36
C ARG A 5 -23.02 -14.77 28.04
N LYS A 6 -23.44 -13.51 28.21
CA LYS A 6 -24.70 -13.18 28.90
C LYS A 6 -25.93 -13.38 28.03
N ASP A 7 -25.78 -13.27 26.71
CA ASP A 7 -26.86 -13.42 25.75
C ASP A 7 -27.03 -14.89 25.32
N ALA A 8 -28.17 -15.49 25.67
CA ALA A 8 -28.50 -16.86 25.28
C ALA A 8 -28.72 -17.03 23.77
N THR A 9 -29.04 -15.94 23.05
CA THR A 9 -29.24 -15.93 21.59
C THR A 9 -27.93 -15.81 20.81
N CYS A 10 -26.81 -15.51 21.49
CA CYS A 10 -25.50 -15.51 20.86
C CYS A 10 -24.95 -16.93 20.70
N ASP A 11 -24.97 -17.44 19.47
CA ASP A 11 -24.45 -18.77 19.13
C ASP A 11 -22.93 -18.81 18.99
N TYR A 12 -22.32 -17.73 18.51
CA TYR A 12 -20.89 -17.63 18.25
C TYR A 12 -20.34 -16.24 18.58
N TYR A 13 -19.15 -16.21 19.17
CA TYR A 13 -18.34 -15.02 19.36
C TYR A 13 -17.18 -15.05 18.37
N PHE A 14 -17.13 -14.08 17.46
CA PHE A 14 -16.01 -13.92 16.52
C PHE A 14 -15.14 -12.74 16.95
N SER A 15 -13.90 -13.02 17.33
CA SER A 15 -12.89 -12.00 17.65
C SER A 15 -12.01 -11.80 16.44
N ILE A 16 -11.75 -10.55 16.09
CA ILE A 16 -10.82 -10.15 15.04
C ILE A 16 -10.12 -8.86 15.45
N ASP A 17 -8.80 -8.87 15.40
CA ASP A 17 -7.95 -7.73 15.69
C ASP A 17 -7.74 -6.88 14.43
N SER A 18 -7.37 -5.61 14.61
CA SER A 18 -7.23 -4.65 13.51
C SER A 18 -6.07 -4.95 12.56
N ASP A 19 -5.12 -5.81 12.96
CA ASP A 19 -4.00 -6.24 12.13
C ASP A 19 -4.31 -7.49 11.30
N VAL A 20 -5.57 -7.94 11.27
CA VAL A 20 -6.03 -9.07 10.44
C VAL A 20 -6.75 -8.57 9.19
N MET A 21 -6.19 -8.91 8.03
CA MET A 21 -6.82 -8.66 6.73
C MET A 21 -7.39 -9.96 6.17
N LEU A 22 -8.70 -10.18 6.36
CA LEU A 22 -9.40 -11.32 5.79
C LEU A 22 -9.77 -11.07 4.33
N THR A 23 -9.13 -11.80 3.42
CA THR A 23 -9.43 -11.75 1.99
C THR A 23 -10.57 -12.70 1.60
N ASN A 24 -10.79 -13.74 2.40
CA ASN A 24 -11.85 -14.73 2.15
C ASN A 24 -13.17 -14.32 2.82
N ARG A 25 -14.13 -13.88 2.01
CA ARG A 25 -15.47 -13.46 2.46
C ARG A 25 -16.30 -14.59 3.09
N GLN A 26 -15.89 -15.86 2.92
CA GLN A 26 -16.56 -17.02 3.51
C GLN A 26 -15.97 -17.47 4.84
N THR A 27 -14.97 -16.74 5.39
CA THR A 27 -14.22 -17.13 6.61
C THR A 27 -15.13 -17.59 7.75
N VAL A 28 -16.11 -16.77 8.16
CA VAL A 28 -16.98 -17.10 9.31
C VAL A 28 -17.79 -18.38 9.05
N LYS A 29 -18.35 -18.54 7.84
CA LYS A 29 -19.10 -19.74 7.44
C LYS A 29 -18.21 -20.99 7.50
N LEU A 30 -17.03 -20.91 6.90
CA LEU A 30 -16.06 -22.02 6.86
C LEU A 30 -15.60 -22.44 8.26
N LEU A 31 -15.47 -21.50 9.19
CA LEU A 31 -15.13 -21.77 10.60
C LEU A 31 -16.29 -22.44 11.35
N ILE A 32 -17.52 -21.96 11.17
CA ILE A 32 -18.73 -22.55 11.77
C ILE A 32 -18.91 -24.00 11.32
N GLU A 33 -18.72 -24.29 10.04
CA GLU A 33 -18.84 -25.64 9.45
C GLU A 33 -17.87 -26.65 10.08
N GLN A 34 -16.74 -26.22 10.65
CA GLN A 34 -15.81 -27.13 11.34
C GLN A 34 -16.35 -27.60 12.71
N ASN A 35 -17.43 -27.01 13.22
CA ASN A 35 -18.13 -27.44 14.43
C ASN A 35 -17.23 -27.57 15.68
N ARG A 36 -16.19 -26.73 15.81
CA ARG A 36 -15.24 -26.74 16.93
C ARG A 36 -15.66 -25.77 18.05
N LYS A 37 -15.17 -26.02 19.27
CA LYS A 37 -15.41 -25.17 20.44
C LYS A 37 -14.77 -23.80 20.27
N ILE A 38 -13.47 -23.81 19.97
CA ILE A 38 -12.66 -22.64 19.64
C ILE A 38 -11.89 -22.96 18.35
N ILE A 39 -11.99 -22.09 17.34
CA ILE A 39 -11.27 -22.27 16.07
C ILE A 39 -10.87 -20.93 15.44
N GLY A 40 -9.66 -20.85 14.90
CA GLY A 40 -9.16 -19.70 14.16
C GLY A 40 -8.78 -20.06 12.72
N PRO A 41 -8.89 -19.12 11.77
CA PRO A 41 -8.29 -19.25 10.46
C PRO A 41 -6.78 -18.99 10.58
N LEU A 42 -5.95 -19.79 9.88
CA LEU A 42 -4.53 -19.49 9.75
C LEU A 42 -4.36 -18.21 8.93
N VAL A 43 -3.74 -17.19 9.54
CA VAL A 43 -3.28 -15.98 8.88
C VAL A 43 -1.79 -15.76 9.18
N THR A 44 -1.04 -15.32 8.17
CA THR A 44 0.41 -15.19 8.22
C THR A 44 0.83 -13.79 7.81
N ARG A 45 1.93 -13.27 8.35
CA ARG A 45 2.57 -12.08 7.76
C ARG A 45 3.10 -12.42 6.37
N HIS A 46 2.88 -11.52 5.42
CA HIS A 46 3.29 -11.73 4.04
C HIS A 46 4.79 -12.06 3.95
N SER A 47 5.13 -13.13 3.21
CA SER A 47 6.51 -13.61 2.99
C SER A 47 7.32 -13.91 4.28
N LYS A 48 6.65 -14.12 5.41
CA LYS A 48 7.26 -14.47 6.71
C LYS A 48 6.59 -15.71 7.30
N LEU A 49 7.25 -16.38 8.24
CA LEU A 49 6.68 -17.52 8.96
C LEU A 49 5.81 -17.12 10.16
N TRP A 50 5.88 -15.85 10.58
CA TRP A 50 5.11 -15.36 11.71
C TRP A 50 3.61 -15.42 11.41
N SER A 51 2.85 -16.03 12.31
CA SER A 51 1.44 -16.36 12.14
C SER A 51 0.70 -16.28 13.47
N ASN A 52 -0.62 -16.36 13.42
CA ASN A 52 -1.51 -16.18 14.56
C ASN A 52 -1.66 -17.42 15.47
N PHE A 53 -0.69 -18.34 15.46
CA PHE A 53 -0.67 -19.50 16.36
C PHE A 53 0.74 -19.93 16.74
N TRP A 54 0.86 -20.66 17.85
CA TRP A 54 2.08 -21.39 18.20
C TRP A 54 1.79 -22.89 18.16
N GLY A 55 2.73 -23.67 17.62
CA GLY A 55 2.60 -25.13 17.57
C GLY A 55 3.07 -25.83 18.84
N ALA A 56 3.92 -25.20 19.64
CA ALA A 56 4.44 -25.74 20.90
C ALA A 56 4.65 -24.63 21.94
N LEU A 57 4.85 -25.04 23.19
CA LEU A 57 5.22 -24.16 24.30
C LEU A 57 6.57 -24.60 24.89
N SER A 58 7.34 -23.64 25.39
CA SER A 58 8.48 -23.92 26.26
C SER A 58 7.99 -24.41 27.64
N LEU A 59 8.91 -24.87 28.48
CA LEU A 59 8.62 -25.26 29.86
C LEU A 59 7.97 -24.12 30.67
N ASP A 60 8.34 -22.88 30.36
CA ASP A 60 7.82 -21.68 31.01
C ASP A 60 6.50 -21.17 30.40
N GLY A 61 5.93 -21.90 29.43
CA GLY A 61 4.65 -21.54 28.79
C GLY A 61 4.73 -20.48 27.70
N TYR A 62 5.94 -20.14 27.23
CA TYR A 62 6.18 -19.19 26.15
C TYR A 62 6.31 -19.89 24.79
N TYR A 63 6.49 -19.12 23.71
CA TYR A 63 6.63 -19.63 22.36
C TYR A 63 7.73 -20.70 22.23
N ALA A 64 7.36 -21.82 21.64
CA ALA A 64 8.29 -22.78 21.06
C ALA A 64 7.80 -23.19 19.66
N ARG A 65 8.74 -23.45 18.75
CA ARG A 65 8.42 -23.93 17.41
C ARG A 65 8.17 -25.44 17.45
N SER A 66 7.00 -25.90 17.00
CA SER A 66 6.76 -27.33 16.79
C SER A 66 7.46 -27.83 15.53
N GLU A 67 7.69 -29.13 15.46
CA GLU A 67 8.31 -29.80 14.31
C GLU A 67 7.54 -29.56 12.99
N ASP A 68 6.22 -29.53 13.06
CA ASP A 68 5.31 -29.37 11.92
C ASP A 68 4.91 -27.90 11.64
N TYR A 69 5.40 -26.94 12.43
CA TYR A 69 4.98 -25.53 12.33
C TYR A 69 5.15 -24.95 10.92
N VAL A 70 6.33 -25.16 10.32
CA VAL A 70 6.66 -24.63 8.99
C VAL A 70 5.78 -25.28 7.92
N ASP A 71 5.52 -26.58 8.04
CA ASP A 71 4.67 -27.32 7.10
C ASP A 71 3.21 -26.86 7.16
N ILE A 72 2.70 -26.51 8.36
CA ILE A 72 1.36 -25.95 8.55
C ILE A 72 1.28 -24.53 7.97
N VAL A 73 2.25 -23.66 8.32
CA VAL A 73 2.30 -22.27 7.85
C VAL A 73 2.42 -22.19 6.33
N GLN A 74 3.28 -23.00 5.73
CA GLN A 74 3.47 -23.07 4.28
C GLN A 74 2.42 -23.92 3.56
N ARG A 75 1.42 -24.45 4.29
CA ARG A 75 0.34 -25.29 3.74
C ARG A 75 0.84 -26.55 3.02
N LYS A 76 2.02 -27.07 3.39
CA LYS A 76 2.49 -28.40 2.97
C LYS A 76 1.67 -29.50 3.64
N ARG A 77 1.23 -29.26 4.88
CA ARG A 77 0.26 -30.07 5.59
C ARG A 77 -0.99 -29.25 5.83
N VAL A 78 -2.13 -29.72 5.32
CA VAL A 78 -3.40 -28.99 5.35
C VAL A 78 -4.42 -29.74 6.21
N GLY A 79 -5.06 -29.04 7.15
CA GLY A 79 -5.93 -29.67 8.13
C GLY A 79 -6.53 -28.71 9.15
N VAL A 80 -7.07 -29.31 10.21
CA VAL A 80 -7.53 -28.62 11.41
C VAL A 80 -6.69 -29.15 12.55
N TRP A 81 -5.91 -28.27 13.18
CA TRP A 81 -4.82 -28.63 14.07
C TRP A 81 -5.16 -28.18 15.49
N ASN A 82 -5.03 -29.08 16.47
CA ASN A 82 -5.13 -28.70 17.88
C ASN A 82 -3.83 -27.98 18.28
N ILE A 83 -3.94 -26.79 18.85
CA ILE A 83 -2.81 -25.89 19.09
C ILE A 83 -2.82 -25.35 20.53
N PRO A 84 -1.64 -25.12 21.13
CA PRO A 84 -1.55 -24.58 22.47
C PRO A 84 -1.85 -23.08 22.57
N TYR A 85 -1.65 -22.30 21.51
CA TYR A 85 -1.82 -20.84 21.53
C TYR A 85 -2.37 -20.32 20.20
N MET A 86 -3.31 -19.38 20.28
CA MET A 86 -3.85 -18.63 19.15
C MET A 86 -4.01 -17.16 19.52
N ALA A 87 -3.94 -16.27 18.53
CA ALA A 87 -4.16 -14.84 18.70
C ALA A 87 -4.85 -14.25 17.46
N HIS A 88 -5.09 -12.94 17.45
CA HIS A 88 -5.55 -12.12 16.33
C HIS A 88 -6.97 -12.39 15.79
N VAL A 89 -7.31 -13.64 15.48
CA VAL A 89 -8.61 -13.99 14.89
C VAL A 89 -9.05 -15.38 15.30
N TYR A 90 -10.24 -15.47 15.89
CA TYR A 90 -10.81 -16.73 16.35
C TYR A 90 -12.32 -16.66 16.56
N LEU A 91 -12.96 -17.81 16.40
CA LEU A 91 -14.37 -18.07 16.61
C LEU A 91 -14.55 -18.98 17.82
N VAL A 92 -15.41 -18.57 18.75
CA VAL A 92 -15.76 -19.34 19.95
C VAL A 92 -17.25 -19.62 19.93
N LYS A 93 -17.66 -20.85 20.22
CA LYS A 93 -19.08 -21.17 20.44
C LYS A 93 -19.60 -20.48 21.70
N GLY A 94 -20.74 -19.82 21.61
CA GLY A 94 -21.40 -19.17 22.75
C GLY A 94 -21.71 -20.15 23.88
N SER A 95 -22.07 -21.39 23.55
CA SER A 95 -22.28 -22.45 24.55
C SER A 95 -21.02 -22.76 25.37
N VAL A 96 -19.83 -22.66 24.77
CA VAL A 96 -18.55 -22.87 25.46
C VAL A 96 -18.31 -21.75 26.45
N LEU A 97 -18.59 -20.49 26.06
CA LEU A 97 -18.52 -19.33 26.96
C LEU A 97 -19.48 -19.45 28.15
N ARG A 98 -20.65 -20.07 27.96
CA ARG A 98 -21.66 -20.21 29.03
C ARG A 98 -21.43 -21.41 29.95
N ASN A 99 -20.88 -22.51 29.41
CA ASN A 99 -20.83 -23.79 30.12
C ASN A 99 -19.43 -24.17 30.62
N GLU A 100 -18.38 -23.79 29.89
CA GLU A 100 -17.01 -24.21 30.15
C GLU A 100 -16.16 -23.01 30.61
N LEU A 101 -16.22 -21.90 29.85
CA LEU A 101 -15.50 -20.67 30.12
C LEU A 101 -16.38 -19.64 30.85
N LYS A 102 -16.82 -19.95 32.08
CA LYS A 102 -17.78 -19.15 32.87
C LYS A 102 -17.23 -17.86 33.48
N GLU A 103 -15.93 -17.81 33.76
CA GLU A 103 -15.32 -16.67 34.44
C GLU A 103 -15.27 -15.42 33.54
N ARG A 104 -15.18 -14.22 34.12
CA ARG A 104 -15.13 -12.98 33.32
C ARG A 104 -13.71 -12.60 32.91
N ASN A 105 -12.71 -13.00 33.68
CA ASN A 105 -11.33 -12.50 33.57
C ASN A 105 -10.39 -13.45 32.81
N TYR A 106 -10.82 -14.03 31.69
CA TYR A 106 -9.96 -14.94 30.93
C TYR A 106 -8.76 -14.29 30.27
N PHE A 107 -8.79 -12.97 30.08
CA PHE A 107 -7.73 -12.18 29.47
C PHE A 107 -6.78 -11.56 30.50
N VAL A 108 -6.98 -11.81 31.80
CA VAL A 108 -6.21 -11.17 32.87
C VAL A 108 -5.61 -12.25 33.75
N LEU A 109 -4.30 -12.46 33.61
CA LEU A 109 -3.54 -13.34 34.48
C LEU A 109 -2.15 -12.76 34.73
N GLU A 110 -1.99 -12.08 35.86
CA GLU A 110 -0.72 -11.51 36.34
C GLU A 110 0.12 -10.80 35.26
N LYS A 111 1.29 -11.35 34.92
CA LYS A 111 2.29 -10.81 33.98
C LYS A 111 2.16 -11.33 32.56
N LEU A 112 1.16 -12.15 32.26
CA LEU A 112 0.95 -12.72 30.93
C LEU A 112 0.25 -11.70 30.02
N ASP A 113 0.55 -11.76 28.73
CA ASP A 113 -0.24 -11.01 27.75
C ASP A 113 -1.69 -11.56 27.72
N PRO A 114 -2.67 -10.74 27.28
CA PRO A 114 -4.08 -11.14 27.29
C PRO A 114 -4.40 -12.41 26.49
N ASP A 115 -3.73 -12.64 25.37
CA ASP A 115 -3.98 -13.80 24.51
C ASP A 115 -3.38 -15.08 25.10
N MET A 116 -2.21 -14.99 25.72
CA MET A 116 -1.56 -16.05 26.48
C MET A 116 -2.42 -16.42 27.68
N ALA A 117 -2.98 -15.43 28.39
CA ALA A 117 -3.90 -15.66 29.49
C ALA A 117 -5.16 -16.42 29.01
N LEU A 118 -5.79 -15.98 27.92
CA LEU A 118 -6.95 -16.67 27.34
C LEU A 118 -6.61 -18.11 26.97
N CYS A 119 -5.52 -18.30 26.22
CA CYS A 119 -5.09 -19.61 25.76
C CYS A 119 -4.74 -20.54 26.92
N ARG A 120 -4.06 -20.02 27.95
CA ARG A 120 -3.73 -20.78 29.15
C ARG A 120 -4.97 -21.24 29.89
N ASN A 121 -5.91 -20.33 30.13
CA ASN A 121 -7.16 -20.65 30.81
C ASN A 121 -7.99 -21.69 30.04
N ALA A 122 -8.04 -21.59 28.71
CA ALA A 122 -8.70 -22.59 27.88
C ALA A 122 -8.06 -23.98 28.03
N ARG A 123 -6.71 -24.06 28.06
CA ARG A 123 -5.98 -25.32 28.28
C ARG A 123 -6.23 -25.89 29.68
N GLU A 124 -6.19 -25.06 30.73
CA GLU A 124 -6.45 -25.49 32.12
C GLU A 124 -7.88 -26.04 32.29
N MET A 125 -8.84 -25.53 31.51
CA MET A 125 -10.22 -26.04 31.46
C MET A 125 -10.42 -27.22 30.49
N GLY A 126 -9.36 -27.74 29.87
CA GLY A 126 -9.43 -28.87 28.93
C GLY A 126 -10.14 -28.52 27.61
N VAL A 127 -10.26 -27.24 27.27
CA VAL A 127 -10.90 -26.76 26.04
C VAL A 127 -9.85 -26.66 24.94
N PHE A 128 -9.93 -27.55 23.95
CA PHE A 128 -9.05 -27.51 22.79
C PHE A 128 -9.31 -26.29 21.90
N MET A 129 -8.22 -25.69 21.46
CA MET A 129 -8.19 -24.59 20.49
C MET A 129 -7.67 -25.13 19.16
N TYR A 130 -8.33 -24.75 18.07
CA TYR A 130 -7.99 -25.26 16.75
C TYR A 130 -7.57 -24.14 15.80
N ILE A 131 -6.61 -24.41 14.91
CA ILE A 131 -6.32 -23.59 13.74
C ILE A 131 -6.63 -24.38 12.48
N THR A 132 -7.24 -23.74 11.48
CA THR A 132 -7.48 -24.34 10.17
C THR A 132 -6.69 -23.62 9.09
N ASN A 133 -5.97 -24.38 8.27
CA ASN A 133 -5.30 -23.90 7.07
C ASN A 133 -5.88 -24.54 5.79
N ARG A 134 -7.11 -25.06 5.86
CA ARG A 134 -7.81 -25.69 4.73
C ARG A 134 -8.11 -24.74 3.56
N HIS A 135 -8.26 -23.45 3.86
CA HIS A 135 -8.50 -22.41 2.87
C HIS A 135 -7.53 -21.26 3.07
N ASP A 136 -7.29 -20.48 2.02
CA ASP A 136 -6.70 -19.17 2.19
C ASP A 136 -7.73 -18.23 2.79
N PHE A 137 -7.39 -17.62 3.92
CA PHE A 137 -8.31 -16.80 4.71
C PHE A 137 -7.92 -15.32 4.67
N GLY A 138 -6.62 -15.03 4.54
CA GLY A 138 -6.11 -13.68 4.71
C GLY A 138 -4.68 -13.65 5.22
N ARG A 139 -4.29 -12.49 5.73
CA ARG A 139 -2.92 -12.17 6.13
C ARG A 139 -2.91 -11.30 7.39
N LEU A 140 -1.73 -11.23 8.01
CA LEU A 140 -1.46 -10.31 9.12
C LEU A 140 -0.68 -9.10 8.62
N ILE A 141 -1.12 -7.92 9.03
CA ILE A 141 -0.49 -6.62 8.78
C ILE A 141 0.63 -6.42 9.81
N SER A 142 1.76 -5.87 9.36
CA SER A 142 2.87 -5.48 10.23
C SER A 142 2.58 -4.11 10.86
N THR A 143 2.51 -4.06 12.19
CA THR A 143 2.31 -2.82 12.97
C THR A 143 3.56 -2.40 13.76
N ALA A 144 4.65 -3.17 13.68
CA ALA A 144 5.80 -3.04 14.57
C ALA A 144 6.52 -1.67 14.50
N ASN A 145 6.50 -1.03 13.33
CA ASN A 145 7.17 0.24 13.07
C ASN A 145 6.23 1.26 12.38
N TYR A 146 4.92 1.18 12.66
CA TYR A 146 3.96 2.06 12.00
C TYR A 146 4.12 3.51 12.50
N ASN A 147 4.61 4.39 11.64
CA ASN A 147 4.73 5.81 11.96
C ASN A 147 3.36 6.50 11.83
N ILE A 148 2.96 7.25 12.85
CA ILE A 148 1.68 7.99 12.91
C ILE A 148 1.84 9.50 12.74
N SER A 149 3.05 9.98 12.40
CA SER A 149 3.35 11.41 12.35
C SER A 149 3.00 12.09 11.02
N HIS A 150 2.72 11.33 9.96
CA HIS A 150 2.38 11.87 8.64
C HIS A 150 0.89 12.16 8.55
N TYR A 151 0.50 13.03 7.61
CA TYR A 151 -0.92 13.31 7.39
C TYR A 151 -1.64 12.06 6.86
N ASN A 152 -1.01 11.35 5.93
CA ASN A 152 -1.43 10.06 5.38
C ASN A 152 -0.35 8.97 5.62
N ASN A 153 -0.35 8.41 6.83
CA ASN A 153 0.66 7.43 7.29
C ASN A 153 0.82 6.18 6.42
N ASP A 154 -0.26 5.71 5.81
CA ASP A 154 -0.26 4.52 4.97
C ASP A 154 0.58 4.69 3.69
N LEU A 155 0.82 5.92 3.21
CA LEU A 155 1.70 6.17 2.06
C LEU A 155 3.10 5.59 2.28
N TRP A 156 3.60 5.61 3.53
CA TRP A 156 4.92 5.08 3.89
C TRP A 156 4.97 3.56 4.11
N GLN A 157 3.85 2.85 3.95
CA GLN A 157 3.76 1.42 4.24
C GLN A 157 4.22 0.49 3.11
N ILE A 158 4.76 1.04 2.01
CA ILE A 158 5.17 0.26 0.83
C ILE A 158 6.18 -0.85 1.15
N PHE A 159 7.02 -0.67 2.18
CA PHE A 159 8.02 -1.67 2.60
C PHE A 159 7.49 -2.68 3.61
N GLU A 160 6.74 -2.22 4.62
CA GLU A 160 6.26 -3.08 5.71
C GLU A 160 5.06 -3.93 5.29
N ASN A 161 4.15 -3.35 4.50
CA ASN A 161 2.90 -3.96 4.08
C ASN A 161 2.70 -3.82 2.55
N PRO A 162 3.60 -4.37 1.71
CA PRO A 162 3.61 -4.12 0.26
C PRO A 162 2.34 -4.58 -0.46
N VAL A 163 1.71 -5.67 0.00
CA VAL A 163 0.50 -6.22 -0.62
C VAL A 163 -0.68 -5.28 -0.39
N ASP A 164 -0.92 -4.89 0.86
CA ASP A 164 -1.97 -3.97 1.26
C ASP A 164 -1.75 -2.58 0.64
N TRP A 165 -0.50 -2.10 0.63
CA TRP A 165 -0.13 -0.85 -0.02
C TRP A 165 -0.45 -0.88 -1.52
N LYS A 166 -0.09 -1.96 -2.22
CA LYS A 166 -0.40 -2.13 -3.65
C LYS A 166 -1.90 -2.16 -3.90
N GLU A 167 -2.66 -2.92 -3.11
CA GLU A 167 -4.13 -2.99 -3.23
C GLU A 167 -4.80 -1.62 -3.01
N LYS A 168 -4.26 -0.79 -2.12
CA LYS A 168 -4.77 0.55 -1.81
C LYS A 168 -4.37 1.60 -2.85
N TYR A 169 -3.10 1.61 -3.26
CA TYR A 169 -2.50 2.74 -3.97
C TYR A 169 -2.19 2.53 -5.44
N ILE A 170 -2.05 1.29 -5.90
CA ILE A 170 -1.80 1.03 -7.32
C ILE A 170 -3.12 0.90 -8.07
N HIS A 171 -3.16 1.46 -9.28
CA HIS A 171 -4.35 1.45 -10.10
C HIS A 171 -4.83 0.00 -10.35
N PRO A 172 -6.13 -0.32 -10.20
CA PRO A 172 -6.61 -1.70 -10.31
C PRO A 172 -6.34 -2.33 -11.69
N ASN A 173 -6.33 -1.52 -12.76
CA ASN A 173 -5.98 -1.95 -14.11
C ASN A 173 -4.47 -1.97 -14.42
N TYR A 174 -3.58 -1.67 -13.48
CA TYR A 174 -2.13 -1.63 -13.72
C TYR A 174 -1.60 -2.96 -14.28
N THR A 175 -2.05 -4.10 -13.75
CA THR A 175 -1.60 -5.41 -14.21
C THR A 175 -2.00 -5.72 -15.66
N ARG A 176 -3.08 -5.11 -16.15
CA ARG A 176 -3.57 -5.26 -17.53
C ARG A 176 -2.62 -4.67 -18.56
N ILE A 177 -1.68 -3.81 -18.16
CA ILE A 177 -0.57 -3.36 -19.02
C ILE A 177 0.23 -4.57 -19.54
N PHE A 178 0.49 -5.55 -18.68
CA PHE A 178 1.34 -6.69 -19.01
C PHE A 178 0.57 -7.83 -19.68
N THR A 179 -0.71 -8.02 -19.34
CA THR A 179 -1.53 -9.13 -19.87
C THR A 179 -2.33 -8.76 -21.12
N GLU A 180 -2.83 -7.53 -21.21
CA GLU A 180 -3.75 -7.08 -22.26
C GLU A 180 -3.21 -5.91 -23.08
N ASN A 181 -1.96 -5.48 -22.84
CA ASN A 181 -1.39 -4.26 -23.42
C ASN A 181 -2.26 -3.02 -23.15
N PHE A 182 -2.81 -2.90 -21.94
CA PHE A 182 -3.63 -1.76 -21.52
C PHE A 182 -2.79 -0.49 -21.28
N LEU A 183 -2.23 0.06 -22.36
CA LEU A 183 -1.48 1.31 -22.42
C LEU A 183 -1.71 1.95 -23.80
N GLU A 184 -1.53 3.26 -23.89
CA GLU A 184 -1.69 4.03 -25.11
C GLU A 184 -0.37 4.70 -25.50
N GLN A 185 -0.28 5.14 -26.76
CA GLN A 185 0.85 5.91 -27.26
C GLN A 185 0.33 7.18 -27.97
N PRO A 186 -0.12 8.20 -27.21
CA PRO A 186 -0.77 9.39 -27.79
C PRO A 186 0.16 10.20 -28.70
N CYS A 187 1.47 10.20 -28.46
CA CYS A 187 2.48 10.83 -29.30
C CYS A 187 3.62 9.83 -29.60
N PRO A 188 4.41 10.02 -30.67
CA PRO A 188 5.57 9.17 -30.95
C PRO A 188 6.49 9.06 -29.72
N ASP A 189 6.80 7.82 -29.32
CA ASP A 189 7.59 7.47 -28.13
C ASP A 189 7.11 8.08 -26.79
N VAL A 190 5.84 8.46 -26.71
CA VAL A 190 5.18 8.87 -25.45
C VAL A 190 4.14 7.84 -25.08
N PHE A 191 4.41 7.04 -24.06
CA PHE A 191 3.53 5.96 -23.58
C PHE A 191 2.68 6.44 -22.41
N TRP A 192 1.42 6.05 -22.35
CA TRP A 192 0.46 6.53 -21.36
C TRP A 192 -0.30 5.36 -20.74
N PHE A 193 -0.20 5.20 -19.41
CA PHE A 193 -0.67 4.00 -18.71
C PHE A 193 -1.17 4.32 -17.29
N PRO A 194 -2.12 3.52 -16.75
CA PRO A 194 -2.58 3.69 -15.38
C PRO A 194 -1.52 3.23 -14.37
N VAL A 195 -1.30 3.98 -13.29
CA VAL A 195 -0.33 3.61 -12.26
C VAL A 195 -0.84 3.76 -10.83
N PHE A 196 -1.48 4.88 -10.50
CA PHE A 196 -1.99 5.15 -9.15
C PHE A 196 -3.52 5.06 -9.09
N SER A 197 -4.03 4.60 -7.95
CA SER A 197 -5.46 4.72 -7.62
C SER A 197 -5.81 6.19 -7.36
N GLU A 198 -7.09 6.54 -7.44
CA GLU A 198 -7.53 7.90 -7.08
C GLU A 198 -7.14 8.25 -5.64
N LYS A 199 -7.22 7.27 -4.72
CA LYS A 199 -6.85 7.43 -3.31
C LYS A 199 -5.37 7.77 -3.13
N ALA A 200 -4.48 7.14 -3.91
CA ALA A 200 -3.06 7.50 -3.89
C ALA A 200 -2.84 8.95 -4.33
N CYS A 201 -3.50 9.35 -5.42
CA CYS A 201 -3.40 10.71 -5.92
C CYS A 201 -3.88 11.75 -4.90
N ASP A 202 -5.04 11.50 -4.28
CA ASP A 202 -5.60 12.40 -3.26
C ASP A 202 -4.68 12.49 -2.03
N GLU A 203 -4.27 11.36 -1.48
CA GLU A 203 -3.43 11.34 -0.28
C GLU A 203 -2.05 11.98 -0.52
N ILE A 204 -1.47 11.83 -1.72
CA ILE A 204 -0.22 12.53 -2.11
C ILE A 204 -0.43 14.03 -2.16
N VAL A 205 -1.51 14.51 -2.78
CA VAL A 205 -1.80 15.96 -2.86
C VAL A 205 -2.07 16.55 -1.47
N GLU A 206 -2.83 15.84 -0.64
CA GLU A 206 -3.09 16.22 0.75
C GLU A 206 -1.80 16.36 1.57
N GLU A 207 -0.87 15.42 1.43
CA GLU A 207 0.43 15.47 2.13
C GLU A 207 1.28 16.67 1.67
N MET A 208 1.28 16.95 0.36
CA MET A 208 2.00 18.09 -0.22
C MET A 208 1.43 19.43 0.25
N GLU A 209 0.09 19.57 0.27
CA GLU A 209 -0.57 20.77 0.77
C GLU A 209 -0.47 20.90 2.30
N HIS A 210 -0.44 19.79 3.05
CA HIS A 210 -0.17 19.81 4.48
C HIS A 210 1.23 20.33 4.79
N TYR A 211 2.24 19.95 4.00
CA TYR A 211 3.59 20.51 4.11
C TYR A 211 3.65 21.99 3.72
N GLY A 212 2.91 22.38 2.67
CA GLY A 212 2.60 23.77 2.31
C GLY A 212 3.77 24.65 1.82
N SER A 213 5.02 24.19 1.90
CA SER A 213 6.22 24.98 1.59
C SER A 213 6.65 24.86 0.12
N TRP A 214 5.75 25.28 -0.78
CA TRP A 214 5.93 25.30 -2.24
C TRP A 214 7.00 26.32 -2.70
N SER A 215 7.82 25.96 -3.69
CA SER A 215 9.02 26.71 -4.12
C SER A 215 8.76 28.14 -4.61
N GLY A 216 7.60 28.37 -5.22
CA GLY A 216 7.23 29.57 -5.94
C GLY A 216 7.83 29.76 -7.32
N GLY A 217 8.37 28.71 -7.94
CA GLY A 217 8.86 28.77 -9.32
C GLY A 217 10.04 29.72 -9.52
N LYS A 218 10.91 29.84 -8.51
CA LYS A 218 12.09 30.71 -8.55
C LYS A 218 13.32 29.93 -8.99
N HIS A 219 14.17 30.55 -9.81
CA HIS A 219 15.42 29.97 -10.29
C HIS A 219 16.41 29.64 -9.18
N GLU A 220 16.45 30.42 -8.11
CA GLU A 220 17.27 30.12 -6.95
C GLU A 220 16.47 29.28 -5.96
N ASP A 221 16.85 28.01 -5.81
CA ASP A 221 16.23 27.11 -4.85
C ASP A 221 17.30 26.49 -3.94
N LYS A 222 17.35 26.99 -2.70
CA LYS A 222 18.28 26.51 -1.66
C LYS A 222 17.96 25.08 -1.18
N ARG A 223 16.81 24.52 -1.57
CA ARG A 223 16.33 23.19 -1.18
C ARG A 223 16.93 22.09 -2.06
N ILE A 224 17.41 22.43 -3.27
CA ILE A 224 18.05 21.49 -4.21
C ILE A 224 19.58 21.59 -4.16
N ALA A 225 20.24 20.46 -4.41
CA ALA A 225 21.70 20.40 -4.47
C ALA A 225 22.21 21.19 -5.70
N GLY A 226 22.92 22.30 -5.46
CA GLY A 226 23.42 23.19 -6.51
C GLY A 226 22.73 24.56 -6.56
N GLY A 227 21.61 24.75 -5.86
CA GLY A 227 21.03 26.07 -5.60
C GLY A 227 20.35 26.78 -6.80
N TYR A 228 20.39 26.18 -8.00
CA TYR A 228 19.89 26.82 -9.22
C TYR A 228 19.12 25.84 -10.11
N GLU A 229 17.88 26.19 -10.43
CA GLU A 229 17.02 25.45 -11.34
C GLU A 229 16.91 26.16 -12.69
N THR A 230 17.30 25.46 -13.75
CA THR A 230 17.29 26.04 -15.11
C THR A 230 15.88 26.30 -15.62
N VAL A 231 14.89 25.54 -15.15
CA VAL A 231 13.49 25.65 -15.55
C VAL A 231 12.62 25.48 -14.31
N PRO A 232 12.37 26.56 -13.55
CA PRO A 232 11.80 26.44 -12.21
C PRO A 232 10.31 26.15 -12.22
N THR A 233 9.87 25.30 -11.30
CA THR A 233 8.46 24.94 -11.07
C THR A 233 8.03 25.22 -9.65
N ASP A 234 6.76 25.57 -9.42
CA ASP A 234 6.19 25.67 -8.07
C ASP A 234 5.96 24.28 -7.49
N ASP A 235 6.94 23.79 -6.74
CA ASP A 235 7.03 22.37 -6.40
C ASP A 235 7.46 22.08 -4.95
N ILE A 236 7.26 20.81 -4.61
CA ILE A 236 7.77 20.16 -3.40
C ILE A 236 8.43 18.85 -3.82
N HIS A 237 9.69 18.67 -3.44
CA HIS A 237 10.42 17.43 -3.65
C HIS A 237 10.06 16.37 -2.62
N MET A 238 10.03 15.09 -3.04
CA MET A 238 9.76 13.96 -2.15
C MET A 238 10.73 13.92 -0.95
N LYS A 239 11.97 14.35 -1.13
CA LYS A 239 12.97 14.47 -0.06
C LYS A 239 12.56 15.42 1.05
N GLN A 240 11.84 16.51 0.73
CA GLN A 240 11.44 17.52 1.70
C GLN A 240 10.40 17.00 2.69
N ILE A 241 9.56 16.06 2.26
CA ILE A 241 8.56 15.39 3.09
C ILE A 241 9.03 14.03 3.61
N GLY A 242 10.28 13.63 3.33
CA GLY A 242 10.81 12.33 3.74
C GLY A 242 10.19 11.12 3.03
N PHE A 243 9.68 11.30 1.80
CA PHE A 243 9.02 10.26 0.99
C PHE A 243 9.90 9.69 -0.15
N ASP A 244 11.16 10.12 -0.22
CA ASP A 244 12.08 9.81 -1.32
C ASP A 244 12.37 8.30 -1.44
N LYS A 245 12.54 7.59 -0.32
CA LYS A 245 12.86 6.15 -0.33
C LYS A 245 11.68 5.33 -0.85
N GLU A 246 10.49 5.65 -0.37
CA GLU A 246 9.22 5.04 -0.74
C GLU A 246 8.94 5.28 -2.22
N TRP A 247 9.15 6.52 -2.68
CA TRP A 247 8.98 6.90 -4.09
C TRP A 247 9.97 6.18 -5.02
N LEU A 248 11.25 6.07 -4.63
CA LEU A 248 12.24 5.31 -5.39
C LEU A 248 11.90 3.81 -5.45
N HIS A 249 11.35 3.25 -4.37
CA HIS A 249 10.87 1.87 -4.38
C HIS A 249 9.66 1.72 -5.31
N PHE A 250 8.73 2.67 -5.29
CA PHE A 250 7.63 2.73 -6.24
C PHE A 250 8.12 2.74 -7.70
N ILE A 251 9.14 3.56 -8.04
CA ILE A 251 9.72 3.60 -9.40
C ILE A 251 10.29 2.22 -9.78
N ARG A 252 11.00 1.55 -8.87
CA ARG A 252 11.58 0.23 -9.13
C ARG A 252 10.52 -0.85 -9.33
N GLU A 253 9.49 -0.87 -8.51
CA GLU A 253 8.47 -1.92 -8.52
C GLU A 253 7.41 -1.72 -9.62
N PHE A 254 7.04 -0.47 -9.93
CA PHE A 254 5.88 -0.17 -10.77
C PHE A 254 6.18 0.60 -12.06
N ILE A 255 7.30 1.31 -12.15
CA ILE A 255 7.66 2.06 -13.37
C ILE A 255 8.65 1.27 -14.22
N SER A 256 9.70 0.73 -13.59
CA SER A 256 10.77 0.00 -14.27
C SER A 256 10.27 -1.17 -15.11
N PRO A 257 9.28 -2.00 -14.67
CA PRO A 257 8.73 -3.07 -15.50
C PRO A 257 7.98 -2.54 -16.73
N VAL A 258 7.28 -1.41 -16.61
CA VAL A 258 6.61 -0.76 -17.74
C VAL A 258 7.63 -0.23 -18.74
N THR A 259 8.69 0.43 -18.26
CA THR A 259 9.79 0.91 -19.11
C THR A 259 10.41 -0.22 -19.92
N LEU A 260 10.73 -1.36 -19.29
CA LEU A 260 11.28 -2.53 -19.99
C LEU A 260 10.33 -3.09 -21.06
N LYS A 261 9.02 -3.01 -20.82
CA LYS A 261 7.99 -3.45 -21.77
C LYS A 261 7.92 -2.54 -23.00
N VAL A 262 7.91 -1.22 -22.80
CA VAL A 262 7.67 -0.25 -23.89
C VAL A 262 8.95 0.14 -24.64
N PHE A 263 10.11 0.10 -23.97
CA PHE A 263 11.43 0.33 -24.56
C PHE A 263 12.24 -0.96 -24.53
N SER A 264 11.92 -1.88 -25.44
CA SER A 264 12.59 -3.18 -25.53
C SER A 264 14.12 -3.00 -25.67
N GLY A 265 14.88 -3.67 -24.80
CA GLY A 265 16.33 -3.57 -24.74
C GLY A 265 16.88 -2.51 -23.78
N TYR A 266 16.03 -1.66 -23.20
CA TYR A 266 16.43 -0.72 -22.16
C TYR A 266 16.17 -1.31 -20.76
N TYR A 267 17.20 -1.30 -19.92
CA TYR A 267 17.15 -1.81 -18.54
C TYR A 267 17.47 -0.69 -17.57
N THR A 268 16.49 -0.32 -16.74
CA THR A 268 16.64 0.71 -15.71
C THR A 268 16.80 0.07 -14.32
N LYS A 269 17.56 0.73 -13.46
CA LYS A 269 17.61 0.44 -12.00
C LYS A 269 16.63 1.31 -11.21
N GLY A 270 15.81 2.12 -11.88
CA GLY A 270 14.85 3.03 -11.27
C GLY A 270 15.53 4.08 -10.40
N TYR A 271 16.63 4.67 -10.87
CA TYR A 271 17.32 5.73 -10.14
C TYR A 271 16.79 7.10 -10.57
N ALA A 272 16.37 7.93 -9.62
CA ALA A 272 15.89 9.27 -9.90
C ALA A 272 16.35 10.24 -8.81
N LEU A 273 17.04 11.30 -9.19
CA LEU A 273 17.50 12.35 -8.27
C LEU A 273 16.44 13.43 -8.06
N MET A 274 15.59 13.66 -9.06
CA MET A 274 14.58 14.71 -9.05
C MET A 274 13.20 14.04 -9.07
N ASN A 275 12.59 13.97 -7.88
CA ASN A 275 11.24 13.45 -7.65
C ASN A 275 10.45 14.54 -6.93
N PHE A 276 9.41 15.07 -7.56
CA PHE A 276 8.71 16.24 -7.04
C PHE A 276 7.26 16.28 -7.53
N VAL A 277 6.42 16.96 -6.77
CA VAL A 277 5.05 17.31 -7.18
C VAL A 277 5.05 18.78 -7.57
N VAL A 278 4.53 19.07 -8.75
CA VAL A 278 4.35 20.43 -9.27
C VAL A 278 2.91 20.86 -9.10
N LYS A 279 2.72 22.11 -8.71
CA LYS A 279 1.45 22.80 -8.63
C LYS A 279 1.37 23.92 -9.67
N TYR A 280 0.39 23.84 -10.56
CA TYR A 280 0.08 24.93 -11.48
C TYR A 280 -1.20 25.64 -11.06
N THR A 281 -1.13 26.96 -10.95
CA THR A 281 -2.29 27.84 -10.73
C THR A 281 -2.22 29.04 -11.69
N PRO A 282 -3.37 29.59 -12.14
CA PRO A 282 -3.40 30.75 -13.02
C PRO A 282 -2.63 31.96 -12.46
N GLU A 283 -2.66 32.17 -11.14
CA GLU A 283 -2.15 33.37 -10.48
C GLU A 283 -0.64 33.33 -10.19
N ARG A 284 -0.05 32.14 -10.08
CA ARG A 284 1.35 31.97 -9.64
C ARG A 284 2.24 31.43 -10.76
N GLN A 285 1.98 30.21 -11.19
CA GLN A 285 2.69 29.57 -12.29
C GLN A 285 1.70 28.73 -13.09
N ALA A 286 1.21 29.29 -14.19
CA ALA A 286 0.16 28.65 -14.99
C ALA A 286 0.71 27.63 -16.00
N TYR A 287 1.94 27.84 -16.49
CA TYR A 287 2.54 27.08 -17.60
C TYR A 287 4.02 26.80 -17.33
N LEU A 288 4.61 25.95 -18.18
CA LEU A 288 6.05 25.69 -18.18
C LEU A 288 6.60 25.84 -19.59
N ARG A 289 7.62 26.69 -19.74
CA ARG A 289 8.23 26.99 -21.05
C ARG A 289 8.83 25.75 -21.72
N PRO A 290 9.03 25.75 -23.05
CA PRO A 290 9.67 24.64 -23.76
C PRO A 290 11.05 24.28 -23.18
N HIS A 291 11.27 23.01 -22.86
CA HIS A 291 12.53 22.53 -22.30
C HIS A 291 12.77 21.03 -22.56
N HIS A 292 13.98 20.59 -22.20
CA HIS A 292 14.34 19.18 -22.07
C HIS A 292 14.56 18.84 -20.61
N ASP A 293 14.28 17.60 -20.25
CA ASP A 293 14.54 17.10 -18.91
C ASP A 293 15.96 16.57 -18.82
N SER A 294 16.57 16.72 -17.65
CA SER A 294 17.85 16.07 -17.35
C SER A 294 17.62 14.63 -16.91
N SER A 295 17.05 13.82 -17.80
CA SER A 295 16.74 12.39 -17.60
C SER A 295 17.01 11.60 -18.88
N THR A 296 17.20 10.28 -18.75
CA THR A 296 17.07 9.39 -19.91
C THR A 296 15.60 9.31 -20.31
N PHE A 297 14.71 9.11 -19.33
CA PHE A 297 13.27 9.20 -19.52
C PHE A 297 12.59 9.85 -18.30
N THR A 298 11.46 10.49 -18.56
CA THR A 298 10.65 11.17 -17.56
C THR A 298 9.31 10.46 -17.45
N ILE A 299 8.79 10.37 -16.22
CA ILE A 299 7.39 10.06 -15.97
C ILE A 299 6.68 11.30 -15.45
N ASN A 300 5.42 11.46 -15.84
CA ASN A 300 4.55 12.54 -15.40
C ASN A 300 3.16 11.98 -15.12
N ILE A 301 2.78 12.02 -13.84
CA ILE A 301 1.57 11.40 -13.32
C ILE A 301 0.58 12.49 -12.95
N ALA A 302 -0.64 12.42 -13.49
CA ALA A 302 -1.69 13.36 -13.11
C ALA A 302 -2.30 12.97 -11.75
N LEU A 303 -2.33 13.92 -10.82
CA LEU A 303 -2.81 13.70 -9.45
C LEU A 303 -4.24 14.20 -9.22
N ASN A 304 -4.80 14.97 -10.15
CA ASN A 304 -6.17 15.44 -10.04
C ASN A 304 -6.85 15.53 -11.41
N ASN A 305 -8.16 15.78 -11.41
CA ASN A 305 -9.01 15.64 -12.58
C ASN A 305 -9.10 16.94 -13.38
N LYS A 306 -8.85 16.83 -14.69
CA LYS A 306 -9.22 17.89 -15.63
C LYS A 306 -10.74 18.05 -15.66
N ASP A 307 -11.18 19.26 -15.91
CA ASP A 307 -12.58 19.70 -16.04
C ASP A 307 -13.34 19.80 -14.71
N SER A 308 -12.94 19.08 -13.65
CA SER A 308 -13.47 19.27 -12.30
C SER A 308 -12.57 20.15 -11.41
N ASP A 309 -11.26 19.86 -11.38
CA ASP A 309 -10.34 20.47 -10.41
C ASP A 309 -9.52 21.61 -11.06
N PHE A 310 -9.32 21.52 -12.38
CA PHE A 310 -8.66 22.55 -13.18
C PHE A 310 -9.16 22.57 -14.63
N GLN A 311 -8.92 23.69 -15.32
CA GLN A 311 -9.20 23.89 -16.75
C GLN A 311 -7.91 24.20 -17.51
N GLY A 312 -7.88 23.87 -18.80
CA GLY A 312 -6.68 23.98 -19.62
C GLY A 312 -5.64 22.91 -19.26
N GLY A 313 -4.36 23.27 -19.29
CA GLY A 313 -3.27 22.37 -18.95
C GLY A 313 -2.96 21.32 -20.03
N GLY A 314 -2.11 20.37 -19.66
CA GLY A 314 -1.58 19.34 -20.55
C GLY A 314 -0.07 19.42 -20.74
N CYS A 315 0.42 18.71 -21.75
CA CYS A 315 1.82 18.70 -22.18
C CYS A 315 1.86 18.67 -23.71
N ARG A 316 2.69 19.52 -24.34
CA ARG A 316 2.87 19.55 -25.79
C ARG A 316 4.31 19.21 -26.15
N PHE A 317 4.47 18.29 -27.10
CA PHE A 317 5.76 17.89 -27.67
C PHE A 317 5.98 18.56 -29.02
N HIS A 318 6.91 19.53 -29.08
CA HIS A 318 7.04 20.44 -30.22
C HIS A 318 7.45 19.74 -31.51
N ARG A 319 8.43 18.82 -31.44
CA ARG A 319 8.94 18.11 -32.63
C ARG A 319 7.87 17.29 -33.34
N TYR A 320 6.82 16.89 -32.63
CA TYR A 320 5.74 16.05 -33.16
C TYR A 320 4.43 16.81 -33.37
N ASN A 321 4.39 18.10 -32.99
CA ASN A 321 3.16 18.89 -32.92
C ASN A 321 2.01 18.11 -32.26
N CYS A 322 2.31 17.40 -31.17
CA CYS A 322 1.40 16.50 -30.48
C CYS A 322 1.20 16.98 -29.04
N SER A 323 -0.04 16.92 -28.55
CA SER A 323 -0.42 17.39 -27.23
C SER A 323 -1.21 16.34 -26.47
N ILE A 324 -0.90 16.19 -25.18
CA ILE A 324 -1.72 15.46 -24.22
C ILE A 324 -2.49 16.52 -23.42
N GLU A 325 -3.70 16.83 -23.88
CA GLU A 325 -4.50 17.91 -23.29
C GLU A 325 -5.43 17.43 -22.19
N SER A 326 -5.83 16.16 -22.19
CA SER A 326 -6.79 15.60 -21.23
C SER A 326 -6.16 14.52 -20.35
N PRO A 327 -5.23 14.87 -19.46
CA PRO A 327 -4.61 13.91 -18.56
C PRO A 327 -5.65 13.28 -17.63
N ARG A 328 -5.48 11.99 -17.35
CA ARG A 328 -6.38 11.14 -16.55
C ARG A 328 -5.76 10.98 -15.17
N LYS A 329 -6.50 11.28 -14.11
CA LYS A 329 -6.03 11.10 -12.72
C LYS A 329 -5.53 9.66 -12.52
N GLY A 330 -4.37 9.51 -11.90
CA GLY A 330 -3.72 8.22 -11.66
C GLY A 330 -3.02 7.61 -12.87
N TRP A 331 -3.06 8.25 -14.05
CA TRP A 331 -2.30 7.82 -15.23
C TRP A 331 -0.99 8.57 -15.35
N SER A 332 0.04 7.84 -15.76
CA SER A 332 1.39 8.33 -16.03
C SER A 332 1.67 8.33 -17.52
N PHE A 333 2.15 9.44 -18.06
CA PHE A 333 2.83 9.40 -19.35
C PHE A 333 4.35 9.35 -19.18
N MET A 334 5.00 8.58 -20.04
CA MET A 334 6.44 8.30 -20.03
C MET A 334 7.02 8.67 -21.39
N HIS A 335 8.11 9.44 -21.40
CA HIS A 335 8.79 9.85 -22.62
C HIS A 335 10.31 10.02 -22.41
N PRO A 336 11.13 9.94 -23.46
CA PRO A 336 12.55 10.33 -23.38
C PRO A 336 12.72 11.78 -22.89
N GLY A 337 13.70 12.04 -22.02
CA GLY A 337 13.94 13.37 -21.46
C GLY A 337 14.82 14.28 -22.34
N ARG A 338 15.80 13.68 -22.99
CA ARG A 338 16.84 14.37 -23.79
C ARG A 338 16.63 14.26 -25.29
N LEU A 339 17.21 15.21 -26.02
CA LEU A 339 17.37 15.27 -27.48
C LEU A 339 16.07 15.39 -28.30
N THR A 340 15.10 14.50 -28.09
CA THR A 340 14.00 14.27 -29.04
C THR A 340 12.65 14.83 -28.60
N HIS A 341 12.43 15.01 -27.31
CA HIS A 341 11.12 15.39 -26.74
C HIS A 341 11.19 16.76 -26.07
N LEU A 342 11.56 17.79 -26.85
CA LEU A 342 11.38 19.18 -26.41
C LEU A 342 9.88 19.40 -26.16
N HIS A 343 9.52 19.73 -24.93
CA HIS A 343 8.12 19.80 -24.52
C HIS A 343 7.83 21.02 -23.66
N GLU A 344 6.56 21.43 -23.62
CA GLU A 344 6.06 22.53 -22.80
C GLU A 344 4.84 22.09 -21.98
N GLY A 345 4.71 22.68 -20.79
CA GLY A 345 3.51 22.55 -19.97
C GLY A 345 2.48 23.59 -20.40
N LEU A 346 1.38 23.13 -20.98
CA LEU A 346 0.30 24.02 -21.44
C LEU A 346 -0.34 24.78 -20.26
N PRO A 347 -0.83 26.02 -20.48
CA PRO A 347 -1.33 26.87 -19.42
C PRO A 347 -2.59 26.32 -18.75
N THR A 348 -2.55 26.26 -17.42
CA THR A 348 -3.73 26.03 -16.57
C THR A 348 -4.49 27.35 -16.45
N THR A 349 -5.74 27.38 -16.92
CA THR A 349 -6.52 28.63 -17.05
C THR A 349 -7.49 28.87 -15.90
N ASN A 350 -7.85 27.83 -15.15
CA ASN A 350 -8.69 27.92 -13.96
C ASN A 350 -8.38 26.75 -13.01
N GLY A 351 -8.62 26.93 -11.71
CA GLY A 351 -8.39 25.91 -10.69
C GLY A 351 -6.92 25.62 -10.45
N THR A 352 -6.64 24.44 -9.89
CA THR A 352 -5.27 24.04 -9.51
C THR A 352 -4.96 22.68 -10.11
N ARG A 353 -3.85 22.56 -10.85
CA ARG A 353 -3.40 21.30 -11.45
C ARG A 353 -2.20 20.75 -10.68
N TYR A 354 -2.28 19.48 -10.28
CA TYR A 354 -1.19 18.77 -9.62
C TYR A 354 -0.67 17.62 -10.49
N ILE A 355 0.66 17.54 -10.61
CA ILE A 355 1.34 16.42 -11.27
C ILE A 355 2.53 15.95 -10.44
N ALA A 356 2.79 14.64 -10.41
CA ALA A 356 4.04 14.09 -9.89
C ALA A 356 4.98 13.81 -11.05
N VAL A 357 6.21 14.32 -10.96
CA VAL A 357 7.23 14.19 -12.01
C VAL A 357 8.45 13.48 -11.44
N SER A 358 9.07 12.62 -12.25
CA SER A 358 10.36 12.02 -11.90
C SER A 358 11.28 11.94 -13.10
N PHE A 359 12.49 12.45 -12.92
CA PHE A 359 13.57 12.39 -13.91
C PHE A 359 14.42 11.15 -13.63
N ILE A 360 14.21 10.11 -14.43
CA ILE A 360 14.76 8.77 -14.20
C ILE A 360 15.99 8.54 -15.09
N ASP A 361 17.01 7.92 -14.50
CA ASP A 361 18.32 7.66 -15.08
C ASP A 361 18.96 8.95 -15.67
N PRO A 362 19.22 9.98 -14.84
CA PRO A 362 19.79 11.26 -15.26
C PRO A 362 21.21 11.18 -15.84
#